data_AF-A0A3A9ZMM9-F1
#
_entry.id   AF-A0A3A9ZMM9-F1
#
_cell.length_a   1.000
_cell.length_b   1.000
_cell.length_c   1.000
_cell.angle_alpha   90.00
_cell.angle_beta   90.00
_cell.angle_gamma   90.00
#
_symmetry.space_group_name_H-M   'P 1'
#
loop_
_entity.id
_entity.type
_entity.pdbx_description
1 polymer ?
#
loop_
_entity_poly.entity_id
_entity_poly.type
_entity_poly.pdbx_seq_one_letter_code
_entity_poly.pdbx_strand_id
1 'polypeptide(L)'
;MRVTRIAGLSLAALAAVLWALGVTILQPLTEPIGPWPEALPVEGTYWARDLRFSAIVAVVLGLVLAGRGDRRQTIPAVVLGGLWVAADVAVDRLDLSGAGPTVLLAAAGCAAVATAALPGVRRHPPVADRRVLVSAACVAAVSALVAAVIESPTGREPELTWATVSTALLLVALAAGCALAAAPASGSGRRGSVAALAGLTAVGVVLLRVPTLGARIPLAILLGAALLIGITFVAWDRPGGGPEWRWHALGGLGAVVGAPTMLFLAVLAMVKLRVGAPFTALAGNTAIEAAGNDVLYSLAGLLAGLGTALLLAWPPALGHRPAAAGRPGRPDVPPATRSA
;
A
#
# COMPACT_ATOMS: atom_id res chain seq x y z
N MET A 1 9.72 -19.37 -0.21
CA MET A 1 9.52 -18.90 -1.60
C MET A 1 8.10 -19.09 -2.09
N ARG A 2 7.56 -20.33 -2.12
CA ARG A 2 6.13 -20.57 -2.42
C ARG A 2 5.20 -19.75 -1.53
N VAL A 3 5.53 -19.66 -0.23
CA VAL A 3 4.77 -18.89 0.77
C VAL A 3 4.61 -17.41 0.40
N THR A 4 5.66 -16.70 -0.01
CA THR A 4 5.56 -15.26 -0.37
C THR A 4 4.68 -15.03 -1.59
N ARG A 5 4.79 -15.91 -2.60
CA ARG A 5 3.93 -15.84 -3.78
C ARG A 5 2.47 -16.09 -3.43
N ILE A 6 2.20 -17.16 -2.69
CA ILE A 6 0.84 -17.50 -2.25
C ILE A 6 0.27 -16.35 -1.42
N ALA A 7 1.03 -15.83 -0.44
CA ALA A 7 0.60 -14.70 0.37
C ALA A 7 0.29 -13.46 -0.46
N GLY A 8 1.18 -13.07 -1.39
CA GLY A 8 0.94 -11.91 -2.26
C GLY A 8 -0.31 -12.06 -3.14
N LEU A 9 -0.52 -13.24 -3.72
CA LEU A 9 -1.71 -13.53 -4.54
C LEU A 9 -2.99 -13.57 -3.70
N SER A 10 -2.96 -14.16 -2.50
CA SER A 10 -4.10 -14.19 -1.59
C SER A 10 -4.47 -12.79 -1.12
N LEU A 11 -3.48 -11.94 -0.79
CA LEU A 11 -3.72 -10.54 -0.42
C LEU A 11 -4.26 -9.72 -1.60
N ALA A 12 -3.75 -9.93 -2.82
CA ALA A 12 -4.29 -9.30 -4.02
C ALA A 12 -5.73 -9.74 -4.34
N ALA A 13 -6.05 -11.03 -4.16
CA ALA A 13 -7.41 -11.52 -4.32
C ALA A 13 -8.36 -10.93 -3.27
N LEU A 14 -7.92 -10.85 -2.01
CA LEU A 14 -8.69 -10.19 -0.95
C LEU A 14 -8.91 -8.71 -1.25
N ALA A 15 -7.91 -8.02 -1.79
CA ALA A 15 -8.04 -6.63 -2.24
C ALA A 15 -9.10 -6.48 -3.35
N ALA A 16 -9.12 -7.41 -4.33
CA ALA A 16 -10.13 -7.42 -5.38
C ALA A 16 -11.56 -7.62 -4.83
N VAL A 17 -11.72 -8.47 -3.80
CA VAL A 17 -12.99 -8.65 -3.10
C VAL A 17 -13.42 -7.37 -2.37
N LEU A 18 -12.48 -6.73 -1.65
CA LEU A 18 -12.76 -5.45 -0.97
C LEU A 18 -13.13 -4.35 -1.97
N TRP A 19 -12.48 -4.31 -3.14
CA TRP A 19 -12.86 -3.39 -4.21
C TRP A 19 -14.30 -3.64 -4.69
N ALA A 20 -14.66 -4.91 -4.96
CA ALA A 20 -16.02 -5.26 -5.38
C ALA A 20 -17.09 -4.90 -4.33
N LEU A 21 -16.81 -5.14 -3.04
CA LEU A 21 -17.67 -4.70 -1.93
C LEU A 21 -17.76 -3.16 -1.86
N GLY A 22 -16.65 -2.47 -2.11
CA GLY A 22 -16.60 -1.02 -2.19
C GLY A 22 -17.54 -0.46 -3.26
N VAL A 23 -17.54 -1.07 -4.45
CA VAL A 23 -18.39 -0.67 -5.58
C VAL A 23 -19.87 -0.99 -5.31
N THR A 24 -20.17 -2.19 -4.82
CA THR A 24 -21.55 -2.72 -4.87
C THR A 24 -22.33 -2.60 -3.55
N ILE A 25 -21.64 -2.29 -2.45
CA ILE A 25 -22.24 -2.15 -1.12
C ILE A 25 -21.91 -0.78 -0.57
N LEU A 26 -20.63 -0.43 -0.48
CA LEU A 26 -20.25 0.82 0.20
C LEU A 26 -20.67 2.05 -0.59
N GLN A 27 -20.38 2.10 -1.89
CA GLN A 27 -20.70 3.27 -2.71
C GLN A 27 -22.19 3.61 -2.74
N PRO A 28 -23.14 2.67 -2.96
CA PRO A 28 -24.57 2.96 -2.88
C PRO A 28 -25.04 3.49 -1.52
N LEU A 29 -24.33 3.20 -0.44
CA LEU A 29 -24.64 3.73 0.89
C LEU A 29 -24.15 5.18 1.06
N THR A 30 -23.22 5.64 0.22
CA THR A 30 -22.56 6.94 0.37
C THR A 30 -23.00 8.01 -0.59
N GLU A 31 -23.47 7.60 -1.76
CA GLU A 31 -23.85 8.56 -2.77
C GLU A 31 -25.17 9.24 -2.42
N PRO A 32 -25.40 10.48 -2.91
CA PRO A 32 -26.54 11.31 -2.52
C PRO A 32 -27.93 10.72 -2.80
N ILE A 33 -28.01 9.57 -3.50
CA ILE A 33 -29.23 8.85 -3.87
C ILE A 33 -29.46 7.63 -2.94
N GLY A 34 -28.47 7.29 -2.10
CA GLY A 34 -28.53 6.18 -1.15
C GLY A 34 -29.53 6.40 -0.01
N PRO A 35 -29.78 5.38 0.84
CA PRO A 35 -30.76 5.43 1.94
C PRO A 35 -30.39 6.40 3.08
N TRP A 36 -29.26 7.10 2.98
CA TRP A 36 -28.78 8.11 3.92
C TRP A 36 -28.77 9.54 3.32
N PRO A 37 -29.71 9.97 2.44
CA PRO A 37 -29.53 11.16 1.64
C PRO A 37 -30.06 12.37 2.42
N GLU A 38 -29.31 12.88 3.40
CA GLU A 38 -29.65 14.14 4.07
C GLU A 38 -28.85 15.29 3.43
N ALA A 39 -29.24 15.62 2.20
CA ALA A 39 -29.36 16.98 1.64
C ALA A 39 -28.28 18.04 1.94
N LEU A 40 -27.00 17.69 2.13
CA LEU A 40 -25.89 18.62 1.93
C LEU A 40 -24.70 17.90 1.30
N PRO A 41 -24.09 18.47 0.23
CA PRO A 41 -22.75 18.07 -0.22
C PRO A 41 -21.72 18.47 0.85
N VAL A 42 -21.69 17.71 1.95
CA VAL A 42 -20.69 17.87 3.02
C VAL A 42 -19.36 17.31 2.50
N GLU A 43 -18.25 17.96 2.87
CA GLU A 43 -16.90 17.45 2.65
C GLU A 43 -16.81 15.95 2.92
N GLY A 44 -16.34 15.16 1.94
CA GLY A 44 -16.11 13.72 2.11
C GLY A 44 -17.23 12.79 1.64
N THR A 45 -18.21 13.23 0.85
CA THR A 45 -19.30 12.36 0.30
C THR A 45 -18.76 11.16 -0.51
N TYR A 46 -17.57 11.25 -1.11
CA TYR A 46 -16.98 10.19 -1.94
C TYR A 46 -15.94 9.32 -1.23
N TRP A 47 -16.02 9.14 0.10
CA TRP A 47 -15.02 8.35 0.84
C TRP A 47 -14.96 6.86 0.40
N ALA A 48 -16.06 6.27 -0.10
CA ALA A 48 -16.04 4.91 -0.64
C ALA A 48 -15.09 4.80 -1.84
N ARG A 49 -14.94 5.87 -2.63
CA ARG A 49 -13.98 5.96 -3.73
C ARG A 49 -12.54 5.82 -3.25
N ASP A 50 -12.20 6.43 -2.11
CA ASP A 50 -10.85 6.32 -1.54
C ASP A 50 -10.51 4.90 -1.08
N LEU A 51 -11.48 4.18 -0.51
CA LEU A 51 -11.27 2.77 -0.14
C LEU A 51 -11.15 1.86 -1.36
N ARG A 52 -11.97 2.08 -2.39
CA ARG A 52 -11.87 1.36 -3.66
C ARG A 52 -10.51 1.58 -4.31
N PHE A 53 -10.05 2.82 -4.39
CA PHE A 53 -8.73 3.14 -4.93
C PHE A 53 -7.61 2.51 -4.08
N SER A 54 -7.72 2.54 -2.76
CA SER A 54 -6.77 1.88 -1.85
C SER A 54 -6.74 0.35 -2.05
N ALA A 55 -7.89 -0.26 -2.34
CA ALA A 55 -7.97 -1.68 -2.68
C ALA A 55 -7.30 -1.99 -4.03
N ILE A 56 -7.45 -1.13 -5.04
CA ILE A 56 -6.72 -1.26 -6.32
C ILE A 56 -5.20 -1.15 -6.09
N VAL A 57 -4.76 -0.20 -5.27
CA VAL A 57 -3.35 -0.10 -4.86
C VAL A 57 -2.88 -1.39 -4.17
N ALA A 58 -3.69 -1.94 -3.26
CA ALA A 58 -3.41 -3.20 -2.58
C ALA A 58 -3.29 -4.40 -3.55
N VAL A 59 -4.10 -4.46 -4.61
CA VAL A 59 -3.96 -5.47 -5.68
C VAL A 59 -2.57 -5.38 -6.32
N VAL A 60 -2.15 -4.18 -6.73
CA VAL A 60 -0.85 -3.96 -7.37
C VAL A 60 0.28 -4.37 -6.43
N LEU A 61 0.22 -3.96 -5.16
CA LEU A 61 1.22 -4.28 -4.15
C LEU A 61 1.28 -5.79 -3.85
N GLY A 62 0.14 -6.48 -3.81
CA GLY A 62 0.09 -7.93 -3.64
C GLY A 62 0.73 -8.69 -4.80
N LEU A 63 0.53 -8.23 -6.03
CA LEU A 63 1.20 -8.76 -7.22
C LEU A 63 2.71 -8.47 -7.21
N VAL A 64 3.13 -7.28 -6.79
CA VAL A 64 4.55 -6.92 -6.61
C VAL A 64 5.20 -7.83 -5.56
N LEU A 65 4.52 -8.08 -4.44
CA LEU A 65 4.97 -9.02 -3.41
C LEU A 65 5.08 -10.45 -3.97
N ALA A 66 4.07 -10.90 -4.73
CA ALA A 66 4.06 -12.21 -5.34
C ALA A 66 5.19 -12.42 -6.35
N GLY A 67 5.54 -11.36 -7.08
CA GLY A 67 6.67 -11.30 -8.00
C GLY A 67 8.01 -10.93 -7.38
N ARG A 68 8.06 -10.68 -6.06
CA ARG A 68 9.27 -10.30 -5.32
C ARG A 68 9.98 -9.05 -5.89
N GLY A 69 9.20 -8.12 -6.44
CA GLY A 69 9.71 -6.90 -7.07
C GLY A 69 10.36 -7.10 -8.45
N ASP A 70 10.31 -8.30 -9.03
CA ASP A 70 10.79 -8.53 -10.41
C ASP A 70 10.11 -7.59 -11.39
N ARG A 71 10.91 -6.74 -12.07
CA ARG A 71 10.42 -5.76 -13.05
C ARG A 71 9.48 -6.38 -14.09
N ARG A 72 9.72 -7.62 -14.51
CA ARG A 72 8.87 -8.31 -15.50
C ARG A 72 7.48 -8.68 -14.98
N GLN A 73 7.30 -8.74 -13.65
CA GLN A 73 6.02 -8.99 -12.99
C GLN A 73 5.41 -7.70 -12.43
N THR A 74 6.25 -6.78 -11.95
CA THR A 74 5.83 -5.45 -11.50
C THR A 74 5.25 -4.60 -12.63
N ILE A 75 5.81 -4.63 -13.84
CA ILE A 75 5.26 -3.85 -14.97
C ILE A 75 3.82 -4.28 -15.29
N PRO A 76 3.52 -5.58 -15.55
CA PRO A 76 2.14 -6.02 -15.74
C PRO A 76 1.22 -5.70 -14.57
N ALA A 77 1.70 -5.79 -13.32
CA ALA A 77 0.91 -5.45 -12.14
C ALA A 77 0.51 -3.96 -12.13
N VAL A 78 1.43 -3.05 -12.47
CA VAL A 78 1.15 -1.61 -12.56
C VAL A 78 0.20 -1.29 -13.72
N VAL A 79 0.41 -1.93 -14.88
CA VAL A 79 -0.49 -1.78 -16.04
C VAL A 79 -1.90 -2.26 -15.68
N LEU A 80 -2.02 -3.42 -15.02
CA LEU A 80 -3.30 -3.92 -14.52
C LEU A 80 -3.93 -2.92 -13.56
N GLY A 81 -3.18 -2.34 -12.62
CA GLY A 81 -3.68 -1.30 -11.72
C GLY A 81 -4.25 -0.10 -12.46
N GLY A 82 -3.56 0.41 -13.48
CA GLY A 82 -4.05 1.51 -14.31
C GLY A 82 -5.33 1.17 -15.09
N LEU A 83 -5.40 -0.04 -15.66
CA LEU A 83 -6.62 -0.55 -16.30
C LEU A 83 -7.76 -0.74 -15.29
N TRP A 84 -7.44 -1.14 -14.06
CA TRP A 84 -8.43 -1.32 -13.00
C TRP A 84 -9.01 0.01 -12.53
N VAL A 85 -8.21 1.08 -12.45
CA VAL A 85 -8.72 2.43 -12.19
C VAL A 85 -9.70 2.86 -13.29
N ALA A 86 -9.36 2.60 -14.56
CA ALA A 86 -10.29 2.90 -15.66
C ALA A 86 -11.58 2.06 -15.57
N ALA A 87 -11.47 0.79 -15.19
CA ALA A 87 -12.63 -0.08 -14.97
C ALA A 87 -13.48 0.38 -13.78
N ASP A 88 -12.87 0.83 -12.68
CA ASP A 88 -13.57 1.39 -11.52
C ASP A 88 -14.41 2.61 -11.90
N VAL A 89 -13.84 3.55 -12.66
CA VAL A 89 -14.55 4.72 -13.18
C VAL A 89 -15.68 4.32 -14.15
N ALA A 90 -15.47 3.31 -14.99
CA ALA A 90 -16.50 2.84 -15.92
C ALA A 90 -17.65 2.14 -15.20
N VAL A 91 -17.35 1.34 -14.16
CA VAL A 91 -18.34 0.64 -13.35
C VAL A 91 -19.13 1.60 -12.46
N ASP A 92 -18.52 2.73 -12.04
CA ASP A 92 -19.19 3.82 -11.32
C ASP A 92 -20.48 4.28 -12.02
N ARG A 93 -20.51 4.25 -13.36
CA ARG A 93 -21.66 4.69 -14.17
C ARG A 93 -22.81 3.70 -14.24
N LEU A 94 -22.61 2.48 -13.74
CA LEU A 94 -23.56 1.38 -13.92
C LEU A 94 -24.47 1.18 -12.70
N ASP A 95 -24.31 1.99 -11.63
CA ASP A 95 -25.11 1.95 -10.40
C ASP A 95 -25.30 0.51 -9.86
N LEU A 96 -24.22 -0.28 -9.91
CA LEU A 96 -24.28 -1.69 -9.53
C LEU A 96 -24.49 -1.83 -8.03
N SER A 97 -25.52 -2.56 -7.62
CA SER A 97 -25.78 -2.88 -6.22
C SER A 97 -26.23 -4.32 -6.01
N GLY A 98 -25.97 -4.84 -4.82
CA GLY A 98 -26.42 -6.16 -4.39
C GLY A 98 -25.46 -7.32 -4.69
N ALA A 99 -25.78 -8.49 -4.13
CA ALA A 99 -24.87 -9.63 -4.04
C ALA A 99 -24.44 -10.21 -5.41
N GLY A 100 -25.34 -10.21 -6.41
CA GLY A 100 -25.04 -10.73 -7.75
C GLY A 100 -23.87 -9.99 -8.41
N PRO A 101 -23.98 -8.67 -8.62
CA PRO A 101 -22.87 -7.84 -9.07
C PRO A 101 -21.61 -7.96 -8.21
N THR A 102 -21.74 -8.03 -6.87
CA THR A 102 -20.59 -8.22 -5.97
C THR A 102 -19.80 -9.48 -6.31
N VAL A 103 -20.48 -10.62 -6.44
CA VAL A 103 -19.86 -11.92 -6.74
C VAL A 103 -19.21 -11.89 -8.12
N LEU A 104 -19.88 -11.32 -9.13
CA LEU A 104 -19.34 -11.22 -10.49
C LEU A 104 -18.07 -10.36 -10.54
N LEU A 105 -18.08 -9.18 -9.92
CA LEU A 105 -16.93 -8.30 -9.87
C LEU A 105 -15.77 -8.90 -9.07
N ALA A 106 -16.07 -9.54 -7.93
CA ALA A 106 -15.05 -10.24 -7.13
C ALA A 106 -14.41 -11.39 -7.92
N ALA A 107 -15.21 -12.20 -8.62
CA ALA A 107 -14.72 -13.29 -9.46
C ALA A 107 -13.88 -12.77 -10.64
N ALA A 108 -14.35 -11.74 -11.33
CA ALA A 108 -13.62 -11.10 -12.42
C ALA A 108 -12.30 -10.49 -11.95
N GLY A 109 -12.30 -9.80 -10.81
CA GLY A 109 -11.09 -9.26 -10.19
C GLY A 109 -10.09 -10.36 -9.80
N CYS A 110 -10.56 -11.43 -9.18
CA CYS A 110 -9.70 -12.59 -8.86
C CYS A 110 -9.13 -13.25 -10.13
N ALA A 111 -9.92 -13.37 -11.19
CA ALA A 111 -9.47 -13.89 -12.48
C ALA A 111 -8.41 -12.98 -13.12
N ALA A 112 -8.56 -11.66 -13.03
CA ALA A 112 -7.57 -10.69 -13.50
C ALA A 112 -6.25 -10.82 -12.73
N VAL A 113 -6.30 -10.94 -11.39
CA VAL A 113 -5.12 -11.21 -10.53
C VAL A 113 -4.44 -12.51 -10.94
N ALA A 114 -5.20 -13.59 -11.12
CA ALA A 114 -4.66 -14.89 -11.53
C ALA A 114 -3.99 -14.80 -12.91
N THR A 115 -4.62 -14.11 -13.86
CA THR A 115 -4.10 -13.90 -15.22
C THR A 115 -2.78 -13.13 -15.20
N ALA A 116 -2.69 -12.05 -14.42
CA ALA A 116 -1.46 -11.27 -14.24
C ALA A 116 -0.34 -12.07 -13.58
N ALA A 117 -0.67 -13.11 -12.80
CA ALA A 117 0.31 -13.98 -12.15
C ALA A 117 0.88 -15.09 -13.07
N LEU A 118 0.20 -15.44 -14.17
CA LEU A 118 0.60 -16.52 -15.08
C LEU A 118 2.05 -16.42 -15.60
N PRO A 119 2.57 -15.24 -16.00
CA PRO A 119 3.94 -15.10 -16.48
C PRO A 119 5.01 -15.51 -15.44
N GLY A 120 4.67 -15.49 -14.15
CA GLY A 120 5.57 -15.85 -13.04
C GLY A 120 5.61 -17.34 -12.71
N VAL A 121 4.64 -18.14 -13.18
CA VAL A 121 4.51 -19.58 -12.80
C VAL A 121 5.64 -20.44 -13.40
N ARG A 122 6.06 -20.14 -14.63
CA ARG A 122 6.98 -21.00 -15.41
C ARG A 122 8.47 -20.66 -15.29
N ARG A 123 8.84 -19.68 -14.46
CA ARG A 123 10.19 -19.11 -14.47
C ARG A 123 10.95 -19.38 -13.18
N HIS A 124 12.25 -19.57 -13.32
CA HIS A 124 13.14 -19.59 -12.16
C HIS A 124 13.02 -18.27 -11.40
N PRO A 125 12.97 -18.34 -10.06
CA PRO A 125 12.71 -17.19 -9.23
C PRO A 125 13.89 -16.23 -9.32
N PRO A 126 13.68 -15.00 -9.80
CA PRO A 126 14.73 -13.99 -9.78
C PRO A 126 15.10 -13.66 -8.34
N VAL A 127 16.34 -13.18 -8.16
CA VAL A 127 16.75 -12.52 -6.91
C VAL A 127 15.78 -11.38 -6.64
N ALA A 128 15.30 -11.27 -5.41
CA ALA A 128 14.31 -10.25 -5.06
C ALA A 128 14.86 -8.85 -5.30
N ASP A 129 14.08 -8.00 -5.98
CA ASP A 129 14.40 -6.59 -6.08
C ASP A 129 14.00 -5.90 -4.78
N ARG A 130 14.97 -5.81 -3.88
CA ARG A 130 14.81 -5.21 -2.56
C ARG A 130 14.33 -3.77 -2.63
N ARG A 131 14.76 -2.99 -3.62
CA ARG A 131 14.35 -1.58 -3.73
C ARG A 131 12.86 -1.50 -4.03
N VAL A 132 12.39 -2.27 -5.01
CA VAL A 132 10.97 -2.32 -5.37
C VAL A 132 10.12 -2.80 -4.19
N LEU A 133 10.57 -3.82 -3.45
CA LEU A 133 9.85 -4.33 -2.28
C LEU A 133 9.83 -3.34 -1.11
N VAL A 134 10.92 -2.61 -0.84
CA VAL A 134 10.92 -1.54 0.17
C VAL A 134 10.01 -0.39 -0.27
N SER A 135 10.02 -0.01 -1.55
CA SER A 135 9.10 0.98 -2.08
C SER A 135 7.65 0.57 -1.92
N ALA A 136 7.32 -0.69 -2.25
CA ALA A 136 6.00 -1.26 -2.05
C ALA A 136 5.59 -1.28 -0.56
N ALA A 137 6.53 -1.58 0.35
CA ALA A 137 6.28 -1.53 1.78
C ALA A 137 5.97 -0.10 2.27
N CYS A 138 6.68 0.92 1.76
CA CYS A 138 6.44 2.32 2.10
C CYS A 138 5.08 2.80 1.59
N VAL A 139 4.73 2.47 0.33
CA VAL A 139 3.41 2.78 -0.23
C VAL A 139 2.30 2.12 0.60
N ALA A 140 2.43 0.83 0.88
CA ALA A 140 1.47 0.10 1.69
C ALA A 140 1.31 0.73 3.09
N ALA A 141 2.42 1.08 3.75
CA ALA A 141 2.40 1.68 5.07
C ALA A 141 1.70 3.04 5.10
N VAL A 142 2.03 3.94 4.16
CA VAL A 142 1.41 5.27 4.11
C VAL A 142 -0.07 5.17 3.72
N SER A 143 -0.41 4.34 2.72
CA SER A 143 -1.81 4.10 2.35
C SER A 143 -2.62 3.46 3.49
N ALA A 144 -2.02 2.60 4.32
CA ALA A 144 -2.71 2.02 5.47
C ALA A 144 -3.15 3.09 6.48
N LEU A 145 -2.32 4.11 6.71
CA LEU A 145 -2.66 5.20 7.62
C LEU A 145 -3.75 6.08 7.05
N VAL A 146 -3.64 6.43 5.77
CA VAL A 146 -4.68 7.18 5.07
C VAL A 146 -6.01 6.43 5.17
N ALA A 147 -6.03 5.13 4.85
CA ALA A 147 -7.22 4.29 4.99
C ALA A 147 -7.74 4.23 6.45
N ALA A 148 -6.85 4.22 7.43
CA ALA A 148 -7.22 4.17 8.85
C ALA A 148 -7.83 5.49 9.38
N VAL A 149 -7.57 6.63 8.73
CA VAL A 149 -8.13 7.92 9.14
C VAL A 149 -9.33 8.36 8.30
N ILE A 150 -9.60 7.68 7.17
CA ILE A 150 -10.87 7.85 6.46
C ILE A 150 -12.02 7.52 7.42
N GLU A 151 -13.00 8.40 7.44
CA GLU A 151 -14.16 8.36 8.31
C GLU A 151 -15.39 8.89 7.57
N SER A 152 -16.56 8.40 7.99
CA SER A 152 -17.82 8.96 7.56
C SER A 152 -18.00 10.39 8.06
N PRO A 153 -18.47 11.32 7.23
CA PRO A 153 -18.91 12.62 7.70
C PRO A 153 -20.01 12.56 8.76
N THR A 154 -20.88 11.53 8.72
CA THR A 154 -22.08 11.44 9.58
C THR A 154 -21.86 10.53 10.80
N GLY A 155 -20.90 9.60 10.72
CA GLY A 155 -20.65 8.57 11.73
C GLY A 155 -21.78 7.55 11.90
N ARG A 156 -22.74 7.49 10.98
CA ARG A 156 -23.96 6.67 11.09
C ARG A 156 -23.86 5.29 10.44
N GLU A 157 -22.83 5.05 9.64
CA GLU A 157 -22.65 3.83 8.84
C GLU A 157 -21.62 2.90 9.52
N PRO A 158 -22.03 1.89 10.30
CA PRO A 158 -21.08 1.00 10.97
C PRO A 158 -20.27 0.15 9.98
N GLU A 159 -20.82 -0.21 8.82
CA GLU A 159 -20.17 -1.00 7.76
C GLU A 159 -18.89 -0.32 7.24
N LEU A 160 -18.90 1.01 7.23
CA LEU A 160 -17.82 1.89 6.81
C LEU A 160 -16.62 1.82 7.74
N THR A 161 -16.89 1.75 9.04
CA THR A 161 -15.85 1.59 10.07
C THR A 161 -15.11 0.26 9.85
N TRP A 162 -15.84 -0.80 9.53
CA TRP A 162 -15.23 -2.10 9.26
C TRP A 162 -14.47 -2.10 7.93
N ALA A 163 -15.01 -1.50 6.87
CA ALA A 163 -14.34 -1.43 5.58
C ALA A 163 -12.99 -0.68 5.62
N THR A 164 -12.97 0.46 6.32
CA THR A 164 -11.74 1.26 6.52
C THR A 164 -10.70 0.48 7.33
N VAL A 165 -11.11 -0.19 8.41
CA VAL A 165 -10.24 -1.08 9.21
C VAL A 165 -9.72 -2.25 8.37
N SER A 166 -10.58 -2.98 7.67
CA SER A 166 -10.18 -4.12 6.83
C SER A 166 -9.19 -3.72 5.75
N THR A 167 -9.41 -2.58 5.10
CA THR A 167 -8.51 -2.03 4.06
C THR A 167 -7.16 -1.64 4.67
N ALA A 168 -7.16 -0.95 5.80
CA ALA A 168 -5.92 -0.59 6.51
C ALA A 168 -5.14 -1.83 6.97
N LEU A 169 -5.82 -2.85 7.54
CA LEU A 169 -5.18 -4.10 7.96
C LEU A 169 -4.58 -4.89 6.79
N LEU A 170 -5.27 -4.92 5.65
CA LEU A 170 -4.75 -5.51 4.42
C LEU A 170 -3.45 -4.80 3.97
N LEU A 171 -3.44 -3.47 3.98
CA LEU A 171 -2.27 -2.66 3.64
C LEU A 171 -1.12 -2.84 4.66
N VAL A 172 -1.41 -2.98 5.95
CA VAL A 172 -0.42 -3.34 6.97
C VAL A 172 0.19 -4.72 6.68
N ALA A 173 -0.63 -5.72 6.32
CA ALA A 173 -0.15 -7.05 5.96
C ALA A 173 0.75 -7.03 4.71
N LEU A 174 0.39 -6.22 3.71
CA LEU A 174 1.21 -5.98 2.51
C LEU A 174 2.53 -5.29 2.87
N ALA A 175 2.50 -4.26 3.73
CA ALA A 175 3.69 -3.55 4.19
C ALA A 175 4.68 -4.49 4.88
N ALA A 176 4.17 -5.28 5.84
CA ALA A 176 4.93 -6.29 6.57
C ALA A 176 5.48 -7.39 5.63
N GLY A 177 4.66 -7.88 4.72
CA GLY A 177 5.03 -8.91 3.74
C GLY A 177 6.14 -8.44 2.80
N CYS A 178 6.00 -7.24 2.25
CA CYS A 178 7.01 -6.60 1.39
C CYS A 178 8.32 -6.33 2.14
N ALA A 179 8.26 -5.80 3.36
CA ALA A 179 9.44 -5.57 4.18
C ALA A 179 10.18 -6.87 4.51
N LEU A 180 9.45 -7.93 4.87
CA LEU A 180 10.04 -9.25 5.13
C LEU A 180 10.61 -9.88 3.85
N ALA A 181 9.96 -9.70 2.70
CA ALA A 181 10.46 -10.20 1.42
C ALA A 181 11.71 -9.45 0.93
N ALA A 182 11.84 -8.18 1.30
CA ALA A 182 13.00 -7.32 1.06
C ALA A 182 14.19 -7.63 1.99
N ALA A 183 13.96 -8.32 3.10
CA ALA A 183 15.00 -8.61 4.08
C ALA A 183 16.12 -9.48 3.47
N PRO A 184 17.41 -9.20 3.75
CA PRO A 184 18.55 -9.96 3.25
C PRO A 184 18.59 -11.41 3.74
N ALA A 185 18.08 -11.65 4.96
CA ALA A 185 17.98 -12.96 5.57
C ALA A 185 16.70 -13.06 6.43
N SER A 186 15.95 -14.15 6.24
CA SER A 186 14.69 -14.41 6.94
C SER A 186 14.86 -15.38 8.12
N GLY A 187 15.59 -14.95 9.14
CA GLY A 187 15.70 -15.67 10.42
C GLY A 187 14.39 -15.66 11.23
N SER A 188 14.24 -16.58 12.18
CA SER A 188 13.07 -16.66 13.07
C SER A 188 12.84 -15.37 13.85
N GLY A 189 13.90 -14.75 14.38
CA GLY A 189 13.82 -13.48 15.09
C GLY A 189 13.26 -12.35 14.23
N ARG A 190 13.66 -12.25 12.96
CA ARG A 190 13.13 -11.21 12.04
C ARG A 190 11.65 -11.45 11.71
N ARG A 191 11.23 -12.71 11.55
CA ARG A 191 9.81 -13.05 11.38
C ARG A 191 9.00 -12.67 12.62
N GLY A 192 9.54 -12.94 13.82
CA GLY A 192 8.95 -12.51 15.09
C GLY A 192 8.80 -11.00 15.17
N SER A 193 9.84 -10.22 14.83
CA SER A 193 9.75 -8.76 14.81
C SER A 193 8.73 -8.23 13.82
N VAL A 194 8.62 -8.84 12.62
CA VAL A 194 7.60 -8.46 11.62
C VAL A 194 6.20 -8.78 12.11
N ALA A 195 5.99 -9.96 12.69
CA ALA A 195 4.71 -10.34 13.26
C ALA A 195 4.30 -9.42 14.42
N ALA A 196 5.25 -9.07 15.30
CA ALA A 196 5.01 -8.12 16.39
C ALA A 196 4.69 -6.72 15.86
N LEU A 197 5.44 -6.22 14.88
CA LEU A 197 5.18 -4.93 14.23
C LEU A 197 3.79 -4.91 13.59
N ALA A 198 3.47 -5.92 12.77
CA ALA A 198 2.17 -6.02 12.12
C ALA A 198 1.02 -6.14 13.13
N GLY A 199 1.19 -6.93 14.18
CA GLY A 199 0.20 -7.09 15.25
C GLY A 199 -0.04 -5.81 16.04
N LEU A 200 1.02 -5.13 16.46
CA LEU A 200 0.94 -3.84 17.16
C LEU A 200 0.30 -2.77 16.26
N THR A 201 0.68 -2.72 14.99
CA THR A 201 0.07 -1.79 14.03
C THR A 201 -1.40 -2.12 13.81
N ALA A 202 -1.78 -3.39 13.69
CA ALA A 202 -3.17 -3.81 13.55
C ALA A 202 -4.02 -3.40 14.76
N VAL A 203 -3.51 -3.62 15.98
CA VAL A 203 -4.17 -3.15 17.21
C VAL A 203 -4.28 -1.63 17.18
N GLY A 204 -3.22 -0.90 16.81
CA GLY A 204 -3.25 0.55 16.65
C GLY A 204 -4.33 1.02 15.68
N VAL A 205 -4.46 0.39 14.51
CA VAL A 205 -5.50 0.71 13.51
C VAL A 205 -6.91 0.57 14.10
N VAL A 206 -7.16 -0.47 14.90
CA VAL A 206 -8.45 -0.65 15.57
C VAL A 206 -8.65 0.41 16.66
N LEU A 207 -7.63 0.67 17.47
CA LEU A 207 -7.69 1.67 18.54
C LEU A 207 -7.85 3.09 18.04
N LEU A 208 -7.43 3.41 16.81
CA LEU A 208 -7.71 4.69 16.18
C LEU A 208 -9.21 4.99 16.05
N ARG A 209 -10.09 3.98 16.16
CA ARG A 209 -11.55 4.18 16.14
C ARG A 209 -12.16 4.66 17.45
N VAL A 210 -11.40 4.62 18.55
CA VAL A 210 -11.85 5.10 19.87
C VAL A 210 -11.83 6.63 19.99
N PRO A 211 -10.74 7.35 19.64
CA PRO A 211 -10.68 8.80 19.75
C PRO A 211 -11.48 9.51 18.64
N THR A 212 -11.86 10.77 18.91
CA THR A 212 -12.40 11.69 17.92
C THR A 212 -11.37 11.97 16.81
N LEU A 213 -11.84 12.39 15.63
CA LEU A 213 -10.99 12.61 14.46
C LEU A 213 -9.78 13.53 14.74
N GLY A 214 -9.98 14.62 15.49
CA GLY A 214 -8.90 15.56 15.85
C GLY A 214 -7.77 14.90 16.66
N ALA A 215 -8.11 13.98 17.57
CA ALA A 215 -7.11 13.22 18.34
C ALA A 215 -6.58 12.00 17.55
N ARG A 216 -7.29 11.54 16.51
CA ARG A 216 -6.89 10.40 15.67
C ARG A 216 -5.70 10.73 14.76
N ILE A 217 -5.63 11.93 14.20
CA ILE A 217 -4.56 12.34 13.28
C ILE A 217 -3.16 12.20 13.91
N PRO A 218 -2.83 12.78 15.08
CA PRO A 218 -1.51 12.62 15.67
C PRO A 218 -1.18 11.16 16.02
N LEU A 219 -2.17 10.39 16.47
CA LEU A 219 -2.00 8.95 16.73
C LEU A 219 -1.72 8.16 15.44
N ALA A 220 -2.38 8.49 14.34
CA ALA A 220 -2.12 7.89 13.04
C ALA A 220 -0.72 8.24 12.52
N ILE A 221 -0.26 9.47 12.71
CA ILE A 221 1.12 9.88 12.38
C ILE A 221 2.13 9.06 13.19
N LEU A 222 1.92 8.92 14.50
CA LEU A 222 2.78 8.11 15.38
C LEU A 222 2.80 6.63 14.97
N LEU A 223 1.63 6.06 14.69
CA LEU A 223 1.49 4.69 14.22
C LEU A 223 2.22 4.47 12.89
N GLY A 224 2.12 5.45 11.99
CA GLY A 224 2.79 5.48 10.71
C GLY A 224 4.29 5.54 10.79
N ALA A 225 4.79 6.45 11.61
CA ALA A 225 6.20 6.55 11.92
C ALA A 225 6.72 5.22 12.48
N ALA A 226 6.02 4.62 13.46
CA ALA A 226 6.41 3.33 14.03
C ALA A 226 6.46 2.21 12.97
N LEU A 227 5.46 2.14 12.08
CA LEU A 227 5.42 1.16 10.99
C LEU A 227 6.58 1.36 10.01
N LEU A 228 6.81 2.59 9.53
CA LEU A 228 7.89 2.91 8.60
C LEU A 228 9.28 2.69 9.20
N ILE A 229 9.49 3.10 10.46
CA ILE A 229 10.70 2.82 11.22
C ILE A 229 10.91 1.30 11.30
N GLY A 230 9.88 0.54 11.68
CA GLY A 230 9.91 -0.91 11.71
C GLY A 230 10.27 -1.54 10.36
N ILE A 231 9.76 -0.99 9.25
CA ILE A 231 10.13 -1.40 7.89
C ILE A 231 11.62 -1.20 7.66
N THR A 232 12.21 -0.06 8.06
CA THR A 232 13.67 0.14 7.91
C THR A 232 14.45 -0.90 8.72
N PHE A 233 14.07 -1.18 9.97
CA PHE A 233 14.71 -2.21 10.79
C PHE A 233 14.61 -3.61 10.20
N VAL A 234 13.49 -3.93 9.55
CA VAL A 234 13.20 -5.24 8.95
C VAL A 234 13.79 -5.37 7.57
N ALA A 235 13.86 -4.32 6.77
CA ALA A 235 14.24 -4.42 5.37
C ALA A 235 15.71 -4.11 5.15
N TRP A 236 16.37 -3.32 6.00
CA TRP A 236 17.77 -2.91 5.83
C TRP A 236 18.78 -3.96 6.33
N ASP A 237 20.04 -3.76 5.92
CA ASP A 237 21.17 -4.66 6.21
C ASP A 237 21.61 -4.52 7.66
N ARG A 238 22.14 -5.61 8.22
CA ARG A 238 22.74 -5.64 9.57
C ARG A 238 24.14 -6.25 9.48
N PRO A 239 25.11 -5.53 8.88
CA PRO A 239 26.47 -6.03 8.81
C PRO A 239 27.00 -6.25 10.24
N GLY A 240 27.48 -7.46 10.55
CA GLY A 240 27.95 -7.81 11.89
C GLY A 240 26.86 -8.17 12.91
N GLY A 241 25.61 -8.37 12.49
CA GLY A 241 24.53 -8.86 13.36
C GLY A 241 23.74 -7.78 14.10
N GLY A 242 24.23 -6.53 14.15
CA GLY A 242 23.56 -5.38 14.75
C GLY A 242 23.05 -4.34 13.73
N PRO A 243 22.06 -3.51 14.08
CA PRO A 243 21.69 -2.34 13.28
C PRO A 243 22.78 -1.26 13.37
N GLU A 244 23.15 -0.66 12.24
CA GLU A 244 23.96 0.56 12.24
C GLU A 244 23.07 1.75 12.67
N TRP A 245 22.99 1.98 13.99
CA TRP A 245 22.03 2.89 14.62
C TRP A 245 21.96 4.28 13.98
N ARG A 246 23.09 4.83 13.52
CA ARG A 246 23.12 6.14 12.84
C ARG A 246 22.21 6.17 11.61
N TRP A 247 22.26 5.15 10.75
CA TRP A 247 21.46 5.12 9.53
C TRP A 247 20.01 4.79 9.80
N HIS A 248 19.74 3.91 10.77
CA HIS A 248 18.37 3.65 11.21
C HIS A 248 17.73 4.88 11.85
N ALA A 249 18.47 5.67 12.61
CA ALA A 249 17.99 6.94 13.16
C ALA A 249 17.68 7.95 12.04
N LEU A 250 18.54 8.06 11.02
CA LEU A 250 18.29 8.93 9.86
C LEU A 250 17.09 8.46 9.02
N GLY A 251 16.98 7.15 8.78
CA GLY A 251 15.82 6.55 8.12
C GLY A 251 14.53 6.77 8.93
N GLY A 252 14.62 6.67 10.25
CA GLY A 252 13.50 6.95 11.14
C GLY A 252 13.08 8.42 11.14
N LEU A 253 14.05 9.35 11.15
CA LEU A 253 13.77 10.78 11.00
C LEU A 253 13.12 11.07 9.63
N GLY A 254 13.64 10.45 8.56
CA GLY A 254 13.06 10.53 7.22
C GLY A 254 11.64 9.98 7.16
N ALA A 255 11.33 8.92 7.90
CA ALA A 255 9.97 8.39 8.02
C ALA A 255 9.03 9.34 8.78
N VAL A 256 9.47 9.84 9.94
CA VAL A 256 8.69 10.71 10.83
C VAL A 256 8.38 12.06 10.17
N VAL A 257 9.35 12.66 9.48
CA VAL A 257 9.20 13.99 8.87
C VAL A 257 8.78 13.87 7.41
N GLY A 258 9.41 12.97 6.66
CA GLY A 258 9.23 12.85 5.22
C GLY A 258 7.83 12.38 4.83
N ALA A 259 7.26 11.37 5.50
CA ALA A 259 5.94 10.86 5.12
C ALA A 259 4.82 11.89 5.34
N PRO A 260 4.71 12.57 6.50
CA PRO A 260 3.73 13.64 6.68
C PRO A 260 3.96 14.83 5.74
N THR A 261 5.22 15.22 5.50
CA THR A 261 5.54 16.31 4.57
C THR A 261 5.11 15.96 3.15
N MET A 262 5.42 14.76 2.66
CA MET A 262 5.03 14.32 1.32
C MET A 262 3.51 14.19 1.19
N LEU A 263 2.82 13.74 2.24
CA LEU A 263 1.35 13.68 2.27
C LEU A 263 0.74 15.08 2.19
N PHE A 264 1.24 16.02 2.98
CA PHE A 264 0.81 17.41 2.94
C PHE A 264 1.01 18.03 1.55
N LEU A 265 2.18 17.85 0.95
CA LEU A 265 2.48 18.34 -0.40
C LEU A 265 1.59 17.68 -1.46
N ALA A 266 1.31 16.38 -1.36
CA ALA A 266 0.44 15.67 -2.28
C ALA A 266 -1.00 16.18 -2.19
N VAL A 267 -1.55 16.36 -0.98
CA VAL A 267 -2.88 16.94 -0.76
C VAL A 267 -2.93 18.37 -1.32
N LEU A 268 -1.94 19.20 -1.01
CA LEU A 268 -1.88 20.57 -1.52
C LEU A 268 -1.85 20.62 -3.06
N ALA A 269 -1.04 19.75 -3.69
CA ALA A 269 -0.99 19.64 -5.14
C ALA A 269 -2.35 19.22 -5.73
N MET A 270 -3.05 18.26 -5.11
CA MET A 270 -4.37 17.83 -5.57
C MET A 270 -5.42 18.92 -5.48
N VAL A 271 -5.43 19.67 -4.38
CA VAL A 271 -6.33 20.82 -4.19
C VAL A 271 -6.08 21.86 -5.29
N LYS A 272 -4.81 22.19 -5.55
CA LYS A 272 -4.44 23.20 -6.55
C LYS A 272 -4.71 22.76 -8.00
N LEU A 273 -4.45 21.49 -8.31
CA LEU A 273 -4.65 20.92 -9.64
C LEU A 273 -6.08 20.41 -9.88
N ARG A 274 -6.93 20.41 -8.83
CA ARG A 274 -8.30 19.88 -8.85
C ARG A 274 -8.38 18.46 -9.40
N VAL A 275 -7.50 17.58 -8.93
CA VAL A 275 -7.34 16.22 -9.49
C VAL A 275 -8.61 15.39 -9.34
N GLY A 276 -9.41 15.55 -8.28
CA GLY A 276 -10.65 14.79 -8.11
C GLY A 276 -11.75 15.14 -9.12
N ALA A 277 -11.87 16.42 -9.50
CA ALA A 277 -12.92 16.91 -10.39
C ALA A 277 -13.06 16.13 -11.72
N PRO A 278 -11.98 15.85 -12.49
CA PRO A 278 -12.10 15.04 -13.70
C PRO A 278 -12.50 13.60 -13.41
N PHE A 279 -12.09 12.98 -12.30
CA PHE A 279 -12.54 11.62 -11.94
C PHE A 279 -14.03 11.61 -11.59
N THR A 280 -14.49 12.59 -10.81
CA THR A 280 -15.91 12.77 -10.47
C THR A 280 -16.75 12.98 -11.73
N ALA A 281 -16.32 13.84 -12.64
CA ALA A 281 -17.01 14.08 -13.91
C ALA A 281 -17.00 12.84 -14.82
N LEU A 282 -15.88 12.13 -14.93
CA LEU A 282 -15.78 10.89 -15.70
C LEU A 282 -16.65 9.78 -15.12
N ALA A 283 -16.84 9.75 -13.81
CA ALA A 283 -17.77 8.85 -13.13
C ALA A 283 -19.26 9.21 -13.35
N GLY A 284 -19.57 10.39 -13.91
CA GLY A 284 -20.96 10.87 -14.01
C GLY A 284 -21.52 11.38 -12.68
N ASN A 285 -20.66 11.56 -11.68
CA ASN A 285 -21.02 12.01 -10.34
C ASN A 285 -21.12 13.56 -10.31
N THR A 286 -21.98 14.08 -9.43
CA THR A 286 -22.19 15.53 -9.29
C THR A 286 -20.95 16.21 -8.71
N ALA A 287 -20.55 17.35 -9.28
CA ALA A 287 -19.44 18.10 -8.71
C ALA A 287 -19.85 18.68 -7.34
N ILE A 288 -19.06 18.41 -6.31
CA ILE A 288 -19.22 18.99 -4.96
C ILE A 288 -18.56 20.37 -4.97
N GLU A 289 -19.10 21.32 -5.76
CA GLU A 289 -18.51 22.67 -5.88
C GLU A 289 -18.55 23.46 -4.57
N ALA A 290 -19.50 23.14 -3.67
CA ALA A 290 -19.65 23.81 -2.37
C ALA A 290 -18.53 23.49 -1.36
N ALA A 291 -17.81 22.38 -1.52
CA ALA A 291 -16.80 21.92 -0.55
C ALA A 291 -15.35 22.28 -0.91
N GLY A 292 -15.12 22.90 -2.08
CA GLY A 292 -13.80 23.41 -2.50
C GLY A 292 -12.68 22.39 -2.72
N ASN A 293 -12.80 21.15 -2.23
CA ASN A 293 -11.71 20.17 -2.15
C ASN A 293 -12.20 18.75 -2.47
N ASP A 294 -12.43 18.45 -3.75
CA ASP A 294 -12.56 17.06 -4.24
C ASP A 294 -11.16 16.40 -4.25
N VAL A 295 -10.72 15.99 -3.06
CA VAL A 295 -9.40 15.41 -2.82
C VAL A 295 -9.52 13.91 -2.67
N LEU A 296 -8.79 13.18 -3.52
CA LEU A 296 -8.65 11.73 -3.43
C LEU A 296 -7.50 11.40 -2.47
N TYR A 297 -7.79 11.32 -1.17
CA TYR A 297 -6.80 11.11 -0.11
C TYR A 297 -5.97 9.84 -0.32
N SER A 298 -6.57 8.77 -0.83
CA SER A 298 -5.92 7.51 -1.16
C SER A 298 -4.83 7.66 -2.24
N LEU A 299 -5.07 8.49 -3.26
CA LEU A 299 -4.05 8.86 -4.25
C LEU A 299 -2.97 9.73 -3.61
N ALA A 300 -3.33 10.62 -2.67
CA ALA A 300 -2.33 11.42 -1.94
C ALA A 300 -1.44 10.49 -1.09
N GLY A 301 -2.03 9.46 -0.47
CA GLY A 301 -1.32 8.39 0.23
C GLY A 301 -0.38 7.60 -0.68
N LEU A 302 -0.83 7.24 -1.89
CA LEU A 302 0.01 6.59 -2.89
C LEU A 302 1.22 7.45 -3.27
N LEU A 303 1.00 8.72 -3.62
CA LEU A 303 2.07 9.65 -4.00
C LEU A 303 3.04 9.90 -2.83
N ALA A 304 2.51 10.08 -1.61
CA ALA A 304 3.31 10.28 -0.41
C ALA A 304 4.15 9.04 -0.07
N GLY A 305 3.58 7.85 -0.22
CA GLY A 305 4.27 6.58 -0.07
C GLY A 305 5.39 6.40 -1.09
N LEU A 306 5.16 6.78 -2.36
CA LEU A 306 6.20 6.82 -3.39
C LEU A 306 7.30 7.84 -3.08
N GLY A 307 6.94 9.04 -2.63
CA GLY A 307 7.90 10.05 -2.18
C GLY A 307 8.75 9.58 -1.00
N THR A 308 8.13 8.92 -0.03
CA THR A 308 8.82 8.32 1.12
C THR A 308 9.71 7.16 0.70
N ALA A 309 9.29 6.37 -0.30
CA ALA A 309 10.12 5.31 -0.88
C ALA A 309 11.40 5.85 -1.50
N LEU A 310 11.40 7.04 -2.13
CA LEU A 310 12.63 7.65 -2.66
C LEU A 310 13.68 7.89 -1.55
N LEU A 311 13.23 8.19 -0.32
CA LEU A 311 14.09 8.39 0.83
C LEU A 311 14.55 7.06 1.45
N LEU A 312 13.65 6.10 1.60
CA LEU A 312 13.89 4.87 2.40
C LEU A 312 14.33 3.66 1.59
N ALA A 313 13.99 3.59 0.30
CA ALA A 313 14.36 2.47 -0.58
C ALA A 313 15.77 2.61 -1.19
N TRP A 314 16.43 3.76 -1.00
CA TRP A 314 17.77 4.02 -1.51
C TRP A 314 18.75 4.45 -0.40
N PRO A 315 19.22 3.52 0.47
CA PRO A 315 20.17 3.84 1.55
C PRO A 315 21.45 4.59 1.11
N PRO A 316 22.01 4.37 -0.10
CA PRO A 316 23.08 5.21 -0.63
C PRO A 316 22.77 6.70 -0.73
N ALA A 317 21.51 7.09 -0.96
CA ALA A 317 21.10 8.50 -0.92
C ALA A 317 21.26 9.12 0.47
N LEU A 318 21.24 8.28 1.51
CA LEU A 318 21.54 8.68 2.88
C LEU A 318 23.04 8.57 3.19
N GLY A 319 23.87 8.08 2.28
CA GLY A 319 25.31 7.87 2.50
C GLY A 319 25.67 6.46 2.99
N HIS A 320 24.70 5.55 3.12
CA HIS A 320 24.99 4.16 3.47
C HIS A 320 25.51 3.39 2.25
N ARG A 321 26.80 3.03 2.27
CA ARG A 321 27.38 2.10 1.31
C ARG A 321 27.29 0.70 1.90
N PRO A 322 26.44 -0.21 1.38
CA PRO A 322 26.46 -1.59 1.82
C PRO A 322 27.88 -2.12 1.63
N ALA A 323 28.42 -2.78 2.66
CA ALA A 323 29.71 -3.45 2.55
C ALA A 323 29.68 -4.29 1.27
N ALA A 324 30.65 -4.07 0.38
CA ALA A 324 30.73 -4.83 -0.86
C ALA A 324 30.66 -6.30 -0.46
N ALA A 325 29.56 -6.98 -0.83
CA ALA A 325 29.43 -8.40 -0.61
C ALA A 325 30.70 -9.01 -1.18
N GLY A 326 31.56 -9.53 -0.30
CA GLY A 326 32.87 -10.00 -0.69
C GLY A 326 32.69 -10.85 -1.93
N ARG A 327 33.30 -10.45 -3.04
CA ARG A 327 33.31 -11.30 -4.24
C ARG A 327 33.65 -12.70 -3.72
N PRO A 328 32.81 -13.72 -3.95
CA PRO A 328 33.14 -15.07 -3.53
C PRO A 328 34.55 -15.31 -4.06
N GLY A 329 35.48 -15.55 -3.13
CA GLY A 329 36.91 -15.59 -3.41
C GLY A 329 37.07 -16.41 -4.67
N ARG A 330 37.61 -15.78 -5.72
CA ARG A 330 38.08 -16.53 -6.87
C ARG A 330 39.00 -17.57 -6.25
N PRO A 331 38.75 -18.89 -6.40
CA PRO A 331 39.63 -19.89 -5.82
C PRO A 331 41.03 -19.52 -6.29
N ASP A 332 41.94 -19.31 -5.34
CA ASP A 332 43.33 -19.05 -5.62
C ASP A 332 43.80 -20.20 -6.50
N VAL A 333 43.89 -19.95 -7.80
CA VAL A 333 44.48 -20.91 -8.72
C VAL A 333 45.95 -20.92 -8.31
N PRO A 334 46.46 -22.04 -7.75
CA PRO A 334 47.86 -22.10 -7.39
C PRO A 334 48.70 -21.74 -8.62
N PRO A 335 49.76 -20.92 -8.46
CA PRO A 335 50.60 -20.54 -9.58
C PRO A 335 51.07 -21.82 -10.27
N ALA A 336 50.80 -21.92 -11.57
CA ALA A 336 51.24 -23.05 -12.37
C ALA A 336 52.75 -23.20 -12.19
N THR A 337 53.17 -24.29 -11.53
CA THR A 337 54.56 -24.71 -11.44
C THR A 337 55.04 -24.95 -12.87
N ARG A 338 55.80 -24.00 -13.41
CA ARG A 338 56.55 -24.22 -14.65
C ARG A 338 57.64 -25.24 -14.32
N SER A 339 57.46 -26.48 -14.77
CA SER A 339 58.55 -27.44 -14.89
C SER A 339 59.51 -26.93 -15.95
N ALA A 340 60.79 -26.81 -15.56
CA ALA A 340 61.92 -26.54 -16.45
C ALA A 340 62.23 -27.74 -17.35
#